data_AF-A0A2V9MST1-F1
#
_entry.id   AF-A0A2V9MST1-F1
#
_cell.length_a   1.000
_cell.length_b   1.000
_cell.length_c   1.000
_cell.angle_alpha   90.00
_cell.angle_beta   90.00
_cell.angle_gamma   90.00
#
_symmetry.space_group_name_H-M   'P 1'
#
loop_
_entity.id
_entity.type
_entity.pdbx_description
1 polymer ?
#
loop_
_entity_poly.entity_id
_entity_poly.type
_entity_poly.pdbx_seq_one_letter_code
_entity_poly.pdbx_strand_id
1 'polypeptide(L)'
;MRDNSPILLGTAARRWRWRRSSLRESALLLVVLLCSGSSFAYSVLTHEEIVDLLWADEIRPLLLKRLEFSNLVHYVRSGDFVGELIFQSQDVNEYAFALGALSHYTSDIAGHPAVNQAVAIEYPKLRAKFGKSVRYAQDKTAHLKTEFGFDTVQVAKNRYASQQYHDFIGFQVSKPLLERVFPVVYGMELKDVLTHEDMAVGSYRFAVSRLIPQMTRVALQTHKKELMSERPNFARKKFLYRLSRSGYEKEWGKDYVKPGVGTRVMSTLLLYMPKIGPFKGLAFNNPTPKTEDLYIKSINTTVDQYRTFLQEVRSDKLVLPNADLDSGQAAKATEYSLSDDAYAKLLAQVARRKFDLTTPDLRANIMAFYSDLSIPIETKKNPGEWQTLLLELDQLKSREAVNSAAR
;
A
#
# COMPACT_ATOMS: atom_id res chain seq x y z
N MET A 1 -78.80 -15.97 -52.43
CA MET A 1 -77.58 -16.48 -53.12
C MET A 1 -76.45 -16.54 -52.11
N ARG A 2 -75.67 -17.62 -52.13
CA ARG A 2 -74.56 -17.95 -51.22
C ARG A 2 -73.47 -16.87 -51.26
N ASP A 3 -72.74 -16.63 -50.16
CA ASP A 3 -71.35 -17.13 -50.08
C ASP A 3 -70.77 -17.14 -48.65
N ASN A 4 -69.87 -18.11 -48.44
CA ASN A 4 -69.20 -18.50 -47.21
C ASN A 4 -67.95 -17.66 -46.89
N SER A 5 -67.62 -17.48 -45.60
CA SER A 5 -66.34 -17.86 -44.94
C SER A 5 -65.87 -16.95 -43.79
N PRO A 6 -65.08 -17.45 -42.81
CA PRO A 6 -65.04 -16.98 -41.41
C PRO A 6 -63.74 -16.26 -41.02
N ILE A 7 -63.76 -15.40 -39.97
CA ILE A 7 -62.51 -14.80 -39.43
C ILE A 7 -62.50 -14.75 -37.87
N LEU A 8 -61.73 -15.69 -37.32
CA LEU A 8 -60.73 -15.64 -36.22
C LEU A 8 -61.13 -15.23 -34.79
N LEU A 9 -61.33 -16.25 -33.95
CA LEU A 9 -60.94 -16.26 -32.53
C LEU A 9 -59.41 -16.26 -32.40
N GLY A 10 -58.85 -15.36 -31.60
CA GLY A 10 -57.58 -15.62 -30.91
C GLY A 10 -56.56 -14.48 -30.85
N THR A 11 -56.70 -13.56 -29.90
CA THR A 11 -55.57 -12.67 -29.50
C THR A 11 -55.51 -12.28 -28.01
N ALA A 12 -56.45 -12.70 -27.15
CA ALA A 12 -56.46 -12.25 -25.76
C ALA A 12 -55.45 -12.98 -24.83
N ALA A 13 -55.17 -14.28 -25.07
CA ALA A 13 -54.36 -15.08 -24.15
C ALA A 13 -52.84 -14.84 -24.24
N ARG A 14 -52.34 -14.21 -25.30
CA ARG A 14 -50.90 -14.05 -25.55
C ARG A 14 -50.29 -12.81 -24.89
N ARG A 15 -51.09 -11.78 -24.57
CA ARG A 15 -50.63 -10.52 -23.97
C ARG A 15 -50.35 -10.61 -22.46
N TRP A 16 -50.96 -11.56 -21.75
CA TRP A 16 -50.83 -11.66 -20.29
C TRP A 16 -49.56 -12.41 -19.82
N ARG A 17 -48.99 -13.28 -20.67
CA ARG A 17 -47.76 -14.02 -20.35
C ARG A 17 -46.49 -13.17 -20.44
N TRP A 18 -46.43 -12.20 -21.36
CA TRP A 18 -45.27 -11.33 -21.56
C TRP A 18 -45.12 -10.26 -20.47
N ARG A 19 -46.23 -9.83 -19.86
CA ARG A 19 -46.21 -8.80 -18.81
C ARG A 19 -45.77 -9.32 -17.44
N ARG A 20 -45.90 -10.63 -17.19
CA ARG A 20 -45.42 -11.28 -15.95
C ARG A 20 -43.95 -11.69 -16.03
N SER A 21 -43.39 -11.99 -17.21
CA SER A 21 -41.96 -12.27 -17.34
C SER A 21 -41.12 -11.00 -17.19
N SER A 22 -41.55 -9.89 -17.81
CA SER A 22 -40.83 -8.61 -17.70
C SER A 22 -40.77 -8.08 -16.26
N LEU A 23 -41.84 -8.28 -15.47
CA LEU A 23 -41.86 -7.88 -14.06
C LEU A 23 -40.99 -8.77 -13.17
N ARG A 24 -40.90 -10.09 -13.44
CA ARG A 24 -39.98 -11.00 -12.73
C ARG A 24 -38.53 -10.72 -13.09
N GLU A 25 -38.24 -10.45 -14.36
CA GLU A 25 -36.90 -10.10 -14.86
C GLU A 25 -36.45 -8.76 -14.30
N SER A 26 -37.32 -7.73 -14.29
CA SER A 26 -37.02 -6.45 -13.66
C SER A 26 -36.87 -6.55 -12.14
N ALA A 27 -37.67 -7.39 -11.47
CA ALA A 27 -37.52 -7.62 -10.03
C ALA A 27 -36.23 -8.39 -9.70
N LEU A 28 -35.85 -9.38 -10.51
CA LEU A 28 -34.55 -10.07 -10.39
C LEU A 28 -33.39 -9.12 -10.65
N LEU A 29 -33.48 -8.25 -11.66
CA LEU A 29 -32.48 -7.22 -11.92
C LEU A 29 -32.38 -6.22 -10.75
N LEU A 30 -33.51 -5.81 -10.18
CA LEU A 30 -33.56 -4.92 -9.02
C LEU A 30 -32.98 -5.60 -7.77
N VAL A 31 -33.28 -6.89 -7.55
CA VAL A 31 -32.66 -7.67 -6.47
C VAL A 31 -31.16 -7.84 -6.70
N VAL A 32 -30.70 -8.08 -7.92
CA VAL A 32 -29.25 -8.11 -8.24
C VAL A 32 -28.59 -6.76 -8.02
N LEU A 33 -29.26 -5.64 -8.38
CA LEU A 33 -28.77 -4.28 -8.16
C LEU A 33 -28.82 -3.85 -6.67
N LEU A 34 -29.75 -4.38 -5.89
CA LEU A 34 -29.88 -4.14 -4.45
C LEU A 34 -29.00 -5.10 -3.62
N CYS A 35 -28.64 -6.26 -4.16
CA CYS A 35 -27.72 -7.24 -3.58
C CYS A 35 -26.27 -7.07 -4.07
N SER A 36 -26.03 -6.27 -5.11
CA SER A 36 -24.69 -5.77 -5.40
C SER A 36 -24.34 -4.74 -4.33
N GLY A 37 -23.72 -5.23 -3.24
CA GLY A 37 -23.16 -4.37 -2.22
C GLY A 37 -22.25 -3.33 -2.87
N SER A 38 -22.31 -2.09 -2.38
CA SER A 38 -21.40 -1.04 -2.80
C SER A 38 -19.96 -1.54 -2.65
N SER A 39 -19.26 -1.72 -3.77
CA SER A 39 -17.83 -2.01 -3.77
C SER A 39 -17.08 -0.70 -3.64
N PHE A 40 -16.37 -0.50 -2.53
CA PHE A 40 -15.45 0.63 -2.43
C PHE A 40 -14.19 0.32 -3.23
N ALA A 41 -13.69 1.30 -3.98
CA ALA A 41 -12.35 1.23 -4.55
C ALA A 41 -11.35 1.63 -3.46
N TYR A 42 -10.25 0.88 -3.33
CA TYR A 42 -9.19 1.16 -2.35
C TYR A 42 -7.92 1.54 -3.12
N SER A 43 -7.22 2.58 -2.67
CA SER A 43 -5.90 2.95 -3.19
C SER A 43 -4.96 3.15 -2.02
N VAL A 44 -3.84 2.42 -2.02
CA VAL A 44 -2.75 2.55 -1.05
C VAL A 44 -1.50 3.11 -1.76
N LEU A 45 -1.66 3.83 -2.87
CA LEU A 45 -0.53 4.51 -3.49
C LEU A 45 -0.22 5.81 -2.75
N THR A 46 1.06 5.96 -2.36
CA THR A 46 1.80 7.21 -2.07
C THR A 46 1.41 8.04 -0.85
N HIS A 47 0.85 7.47 0.22
CA HIS A 47 0.45 8.28 1.39
C HIS A 47 0.91 7.74 2.76
N GLU A 48 1.75 6.71 2.80
CA GLU A 48 2.47 6.34 4.04
C GLU A 48 3.56 7.38 4.40
N GLU A 49 4.14 8.03 3.40
CA GLU A 49 5.29 8.96 3.53
C GLU A 49 5.04 10.18 4.44
N ILE A 50 3.81 10.69 4.54
CA ILE A 50 3.48 11.82 5.42
C ILE A 50 3.09 11.37 6.84
N VAL A 51 2.58 10.14 6.98
CA VAL A 51 2.49 9.52 8.32
C VAL A 51 3.90 9.30 8.86
N ASP A 52 4.85 8.94 8.01
CA ASP A 52 6.28 8.85 8.28
C ASP A 52 6.96 10.22 8.58
N LEU A 53 6.59 11.29 7.88
CA LEU A 53 7.07 12.65 8.17
C LEU A 53 6.61 13.20 9.53
N LEU A 54 5.42 12.82 9.98
CA LEU A 54 4.89 13.14 11.32
C LEU A 54 5.37 12.14 12.40
N TRP A 55 6.03 11.05 11.99
CA TRP A 55 6.27 9.88 12.81
C TRP A 55 7.28 10.11 13.91
N ALA A 56 8.50 10.53 13.57
CA ALA A 56 9.66 10.37 14.43
C ALA A 56 9.60 11.19 15.74
N ASP A 57 8.89 12.32 15.73
CA ASP A 57 9.02 13.36 16.76
C ASP A 57 7.73 13.59 17.59
N GLU A 58 6.52 13.38 17.03
CA GLU A 58 5.23 13.65 17.70
C GLU A 58 4.39 12.38 17.91
N ILE A 59 4.42 11.47 16.92
CA ILE A 59 3.65 10.22 16.89
C ILE A 59 4.39 9.07 17.58
N ARG A 60 5.71 8.98 17.40
CA ARG A 60 6.57 7.88 17.86
C ARG A 60 6.48 7.58 19.36
N PRO A 61 6.42 8.55 20.29
CA PRO A 61 6.25 8.25 21.72
C PRO A 61 4.88 7.67 22.06
N LEU A 62 3.84 8.01 21.28
CA LEU A 62 2.49 7.49 21.44
C LEU A 62 2.30 6.13 20.72
N LEU A 63 3.19 5.77 19.79
CA LEU A 63 2.92 4.75 18.75
C LEU A 63 4.12 3.84 18.41
N LEU A 64 5.07 3.59 19.32
CA LEU A 64 6.20 2.66 19.10
C LEU A 64 5.79 1.32 18.47
N LYS A 65 4.58 0.83 18.77
CA LYS A 65 4.02 -0.39 18.20
C LYS A 65 3.68 -0.29 16.70
N ARG A 66 3.25 0.87 16.20
CA ARG A 66 2.93 1.02 14.77
C ARG A 66 4.15 0.89 13.85
N LEU A 67 5.35 1.18 14.36
CA LEU A 67 6.61 0.96 13.62
C LEU A 67 6.86 -0.53 13.44
N GLU A 68 6.45 -1.33 14.41
CA GLU A 68 6.53 -2.78 14.31
C GLU A 68 5.53 -3.29 13.26
N PHE A 69 4.28 -2.79 13.26
CA PHE A 69 3.33 -3.13 12.19
C PHE A 69 3.88 -2.82 10.79
N SER A 70 4.33 -1.57 10.57
CA SER A 70 4.90 -1.16 9.28
C SER A 70 6.11 -2.01 8.90
N ASN A 71 7.07 -2.20 9.81
CA ASN A 71 8.25 -3.02 9.54
C ASN A 71 7.91 -4.49 9.22
N LEU A 72 6.90 -5.06 9.90
CA LEU A 72 6.48 -6.43 9.62
C LEU A 72 5.92 -6.52 8.20
N VAL A 73 4.96 -5.69 7.84
CA VAL A 73 4.33 -5.78 6.51
C VAL A 73 5.26 -5.38 5.36
N HIS A 74 6.30 -4.58 5.62
CA HIS A 74 7.29 -4.16 4.62
C HIS A 74 8.52 -5.07 4.50
N TYR A 75 8.93 -5.74 5.58
CA TYR A 75 10.21 -6.45 5.60
C TYR A 75 10.10 -7.92 6.01
N VAL A 76 8.94 -8.35 6.51
CA VAL A 76 8.73 -9.71 6.99
C VAL A 76 7.49 -10.32 6.34
N ARG A 77 7.70 -11.36 5.53
CA ARG A 77 6.60 -12.11 4.91
C ARG A 77 5.61 -11.22 4.13
N SER A 78 6.10 -10.18 3.46
CA SER A 78 5.28 -9.17 2.76
C SER A 78 4.36 -9.77 1.68
N GLY A 79 4.86 -10.75 0.92
CA GLY A 79 4.08 -11.50 -0.07
C GLY A 79 3.02 -12.39 0.57
N ASP A 80 3.39 -13.12 1.63
CA ASP A 80 2.45 -13.97 2.37
C ASP A 80 1.34 -13.14 3.02
N PHE A 81 1.66 -11.94 3.54
CA PHE A 81 0.67 -11.04 4.12
C PHE A 81 -0.40 -10.63 3.10
N VAL A 82 0.02 -10.21 1.90
CA VAL A 82 -0.92 -9.86 0.82
C VAL A 82 -1.69 -11.08 0.34
N GLY A 83 -1.03 -12.22 0.18
CA GLY A 83 -1.69 -13.47 -0.23
C GLY A 83 -2.77 -13.89 0.77
N GLU A 84 -2.49 -13.82 2.06
CA GLU A 84 -3.42 -14.17 3.13
C GLU A 84 -4.58 -13.17 3.24
N LEU A 85 -4.36 -11.87 2.98
CA LEU A 85 -5.45 -10.88 2.85
C LEU A 85 -6.44 -11.26 1.75
N ILE A 86 -5.93 -11.69 0.59
CA ILE A 86 -6.76 -12.12 -0.54
C ILE A 86 -7.52 -13.40 -0.18
N PHE A 87 -6.83 -14.37 0.42
CA PHE A 87 -7.41 -15.66 0.82
C PHE A 87 -8.49 -15.54 1.90
N GLN A 88 -8.28 -14.69 2.91
CA GLN A 88 -9.20 -14.49 4.05
C GLN A 88 -10.34 -13.51 3.77
N SER A 89 -10.40 -12.92 2.58
CA SER A 89 -11.45 -11.97 2.21
C SER A 89 -12.80 -12.68 2.11
N GLN A 90 -13.78 -12.24 2.90
CA GLN A 90 -15.11 -12.83 2.97
C GLN A 90 -16.17 -12.02 2.22
N ASP A 91 -15.86 -10.77 1.87
CA ASP A 91 -16.74 -9.91 1.10
C ASP A 91 -15.96 -9.05 0.08
N VAL A 92 -16.72 -8.32 -0.74
CA VAL A 92 -16.18 -7.49 -1.82
C VAL A 92 -15.30 -6.33 -1.32
N ASN A 93 -15.57 -5.81 -0.12
CA ASN A 93 -14.83 -4.68 0.44
C ASN A 93 -13.51 -5.15 1.04
N GLU A 94 -13.52 -6.29 1.75
CA GLU A 94 -12.30 -6.96 2.21
C GLU A 94 -11.40 -7.33 1.02
N TYR A 95 -11.99 -7.91 -0.03
CA TYR A 95 -11.26 -8.27 -1.23
C TYR A 95 -10.69 -7.05 -1.95
N ALA A 96 -11.44 -5.96 -2.05
CA ALA A 96 -10.95 -4.72 -2.64
C ALA A 96 -9.83 -4.06 -1.79
N PHE A 97 -9.90 -4.14 -0.46
CA PHE A 97 -8.81 -3.74 0.42
C PHE A 97 -7.56 -4.60 0.19
N ALA A 98 -7.71 -5.93 0.07
CA ALA A 98 -6.62 -6.85 -0.22
C ALA A 98 -5.95 -6.56 -1.59
N LEU A 99 -6.74 -6.27 -2.63
CA LEU A 99 -6.21 -5.82 -3.92
C LEU A 99 -5.51 -4.45 -3.83
N GLY A 100 -5.97 -3.58 -2.94
CA GLY A 100 -5.27 -2.34 -2.58
C GLY A 100 -3.89 -2.61 -1.98
N ALA A 101 -3.78 -3.57 -1.05
CA ALA A 101 -2.51 -4.00 -0.47
C ALA A 101 -1.58 -4.65 -1.53
N LEU A 102 -2.13 -5.42 -2.47
CA LEU A 102 -1.37 -5.94 -3.62
C LEU A 102 -0.81 -4.82 -4.51
N SER A 103 -1.60 -3.77 -4.73
CA SER A 103 -1.13 -2.58 -5.44
C SER A 103 0.02 -1.90 -4.69
N HIS A 104 -0.06 -1.83 -3.35
CA HIS A 104 1.00 -1.25 -2.51
C HIS A 104 2.29 -2.07 -2.64
N TYR A 105 2.21 -3.36 -2.35
CA TYR A 105 3.33 -4.31 -2.48
C TYR A 105 4.01 -4.19 -3.85
N THR A 106 3.24 -4.12 -4.93
CA THR A 106 3.77 -3.98 -6.30
C THR A 106 4.41 -2.62 -6.55
N SER A 107 3.87 -1.57 -5.95
CA SER A 107 4.40 -0.21 -6.08
C SER A 107 5.75 -0.11 -5.38
N ASP A 108 5.90 -0.71 -4.22
CA ASP A 108 7.09 -0.57 -3.40
C ASP A 108 8.28 -1.32 -3.98
N ILE A 109 8.10 -2.59 -4.35
CA ILE A 109 9.19 -3.41 -4.92
C ILE A 109 9.74 -2.84 -6.24
N ALA A 110 8.97 -2.01 -6.94
CA ALA A 110 9.39 -1.34 -8.17
C ALA A 110 9.77 0.14 -7.95
N GLY A 111 9.14 0.80 -6.98
CA GLY A 111 9.20 2.22 -6.69
C GLY A 111 10.40 2.58 -5.83
N HIS A 112 10.55 1.94 -4.67
CA HIS A 112 11.66 2.25 -3.75
C HIS A 112 13.03 2.06 -4.39
N PRO A 113 13.30 1.05 -5.24
CA PRO A 113 14.57 0.98 -5.98
C PRO A 113 14.85 2.21 -6.86
N ALA A 114 13.81 2.83 -7.44
CA ALA A 114 13.94 4.05 -8.22
C ALA A 114 14.15 5.28 -7.32
N VAL A 115 13.47 5.35 -6.18
CA VAL A 115 13.69 6.38 -5.16
C VAL A 115 15.12 6.28 -4.61
N ASN A 116 15.59 5.10 -4.24
CA ASN A 116 16.94 4.85 -3.74
C ASN A 116 18.03 5.34 -4.72
N GLN A 117 17.80 5.16 -6.02
CA GLN A 117 18.67 5.70 -7.08
C GLN A 117 18.56 7.22 -7.19
N ALA A 118 17.35 7.78 -7.05
CA ALA A 118 17.13 9.21 -7.07
C ALA A 118 17.80 9.91 -5.89
N VAL A 119 17.70 9.35 -4.68
CA VAL A 119 18.44 9.82 -3.49
C VAL A 119 19.94 9.83 -3.76
N ALA A 120 20.49 8.75 -4.33
CA ALA A 120 21.91 8.73 -4.69
C ALA A 120 22.29 9.81 -5.72
N ILE A 121 21.39 10.17 -6.64
CA ILE A 121 21.64 11.23 -7.63
C ILE A 121 21.57 12.61 -6.98
N GLU A 122 20.59 12.84 -6.11
CA GLU A 122 20.30 14.14 -5.49
C GLU A 122 21.23 14.48 -4.33
N TYR A 123 21.83 13.47 -3.69
CA TYR A 123 22.69 13.63 -2.52
C TYR A 123 24.10 13.04 -2.76
N PRO A 124 25.03 13.78 -3.39
CA PRO A 124 26.36 13.28 -3.76
C PRO A 124 27.19 12.73 -2.59
N LYS A 125 27.06 13.30 -1.39
CA LYS A 125 27.73 12.79 -0.19
C LYS A 125 27.23 11.41 0.23
N LEU A 126 25.91 11.19 0.18
CA LEU A 126 25.32 9.89 0.47
C LEU A 126 25.72 8.86 -0.58
N ARG A 127 25.73 9.26 -1.86
CA ARG A 127 26.23 8.41 -2.94
C ARG A 127 27.71 8.04 -2.80
N ALA A 128 28.56 8.96 -2.34
CA ALA A 128 29.96 8.65 -2.08
C ALA A 128 30.10 7.59 -0.98
N LYS A 129 29.20 7.57 0.00
CA LYS A 129 29.22 6.64 1.13
C LYS A 129 28.57 5.28 0.83
N PHE A 130 27.43 5.28 0.13
CA PHE A 130 26.58 4.09 -0.04
C PHE A 130 26.43 3.64 -1.49
N GLY A 131 27.01 4.35 -2.45
CA GLY A 131 26.99 4.00 -3.86
C GLY A 131 25.75 4.51 -4.61
N LYS A 132 25.34 3.76 -5.63
CA LYS A 132 24.29 4.19 -6.59
C LYS A 132 22.86 4.00 -6.10
N SER A 133 22.68 3.41 -4.93
CA SER A 133 21.38 3.13 -4.31
C SER A 133 21.51 3.47 -2.83
N VAL A 134 20.87 4.55 -2.40
CA VAL A 134 20.84 4.96 -1.00
C VAL A 134 19.47 4.55 -0.45
N ARG A 135 19.44 3.56 0.44
CA ARG A 135 18.21 2.97 1.00
C ARG A 135 17.60 3.80 2.12
N TYR A 136 16.32 3.60 2.43
CA TYR A 136 15.64 4.32 3.52
C TYR A 136 16.39 4.20 4.87
N ALA A 137 16.86 3.00 5.24
CA ALA A 137 17.61 2.79 6.48
C ALA A 137 18.93 3.58 6.57
N GLN A 138 19.50 3.97 5.42
CA GLN A 138 20.78 4.67 5.35
C GLN A 138 20.63 6.19 5.53
N ASP A 139 19.55 6.79 5.02
CA ASP A 139 19.17 8.18 5.30
C ASP A 139 17.67 8.42 5.06
N LYS A 140 16.87 8.23 6.12
CA LYS A 140 15.40 8.43 6.10
C LYS A 140 15.00 9.83 5.67
N THR A 141 15.79 10.85 6.02
CA THR A 141 15.43 12.24 5.73
C THR A 141 15.61 12.58 4.26
N ALA A 142 16.72 12.14 3.66
CA ALA A 142 16.97 12.32 2.24
C ALA A 142 15.95 11.54 1.40
N HIS A 143 15.62 10.32 1.84
CA HIS A 143 14.61 9.47 1.21
C HIS A 143 13.24 10.14 1.16
N LEU A 144 12.70 10.54 2.31
CA LEU A 144 11.39 11.22 2.41
C LEU A 144 11.34 12.55 1.64
N LYS A 145 12.47 13.27 1.55
CA LYS A 145 12.55 14.50 0.75
C LYS A 145 12.44 14.22 -0.74
N THR A 146 13.12 13.19 -1.24
CA THR A 146 13.08 12.83 -2.67
C THR A 146 11.67 12.36 -3.06
N GLU A 147 11.01 11.55 -2.23
CA GLU A 147 9.64 11.09 -2.48
C GLU A 147 8.64 12.25 -2.51
N PHE A 148 8.67 13.12 -1.48
CA PHE A 148 7.82 14.30 -1.42
C PHE A 148 8.05 15.26 -2.62
N GLY A 149 9.29 15.30 -3.13
CA GLY A 149 9.62 15.99 -4.37
C GLY A 149 8.88 15.42 -5.57
N PHE A 150 8.89 14.09 -5.76
CA PHE A 150 8.15 13.44 -6.84
C PHE A 150 6.64 13.71 -6.77
N ASP A 151 6.06 13.58 -5.58
CA ASP A 151 4.65 13.87 -5.34
C ASP A 151 4.28 15.29 -5.73
N THR A 152 5.06 16.26 -5.26
CA THR A 152 4.82 17.67 -5.56
C THR A 152 4.84 17.93 -7.06
N VAL A 153 5.77 17.31 -7.80
CA VAL A 153 5.86 17.44 -9.26
C VAL A 153 4.68 16.79 -9.97
N GLN A 154 4.24 15.61 -9.55
CA GLN A 154 3.10 14.97 -10.18
C GLN A 154 1.78 15.72 -9.91
N VAL A 155 1.59 16.28 -8.71
CA VAL A 155 0.44 17.16 -8.45
C VAL A 155 0.54 18.43 -9.30
N ALA A 156 1.73 19.05 -9.41
CA ALA A 156 1.94 20.25 -10.25
C ALA A 156 1.46 20.03 -11.69
N LYS A 157 1.73 18.83 -12.20
CA LYS A 157 1.46 18.41 -13.58
C LYS A 157 0.05 17.88 -13.79
N ASN A 158 -0.82 17.94 -12.77
CA ASN A 158 -2.19 17.42 -12.78
C ASN A 158 -2.26 15.92 -13.13
N ARG A 159 -1.33 15.12 -12.59
CA ARG A 159 -1.21 13.68 -12.87
C ARG A 159 -1.79 12.78 -11.77
N TYR A 160 -2.25 13.37 -10.67
CA TYR A 160 -3.02 12.68 -9.64
C TYR A 160 -4.51 12.68 -9.96
N ALA A 161 -5.24 11.68 -9.44
CA ALA A 161 -6.69 11.62 -9.52
C ALA A 161 -7.34 12.80 -8.79
N SER A 162 -8.58 13.14 -9.16
CA SER A 162 -9.24 14.30 -8.56
C SER A 162 -9.52 14.07 -7.07
N GLN A 163 -9.67 15.17 -6.31
CA GLN A 163 -10.09 15.10 -4.92
C GLN A 163 -11.40 14.30 -4.73
N GLN A 164 -12.33 14.33 -5.69
CA GLN A 164 -13.57 13.54 -5.61
C GLN A 164 -13.31 12.03 -5.69
N TYR A 165 -12.32 11.59 -6.48
CA TYR A 165 -11.92 10.20 -6.53
C TYR A 165 -11.26 9.78 -5.21
N HIS A 166 -10.41 10.64 -4.62
CA HIS A 166 -9.83 10.40 -3.30
C HIS A 166 -10.87 10.35 -2.17
N ASP A 167 -11.86 11.23 -2.20
CA ASP A 167 -12.95 11.24 -1.22
C ASP A 167 -13.86 10.01 -1.39
N PHE A 168 -14.03 9.51 -2.63
CA PHE A 168 -14.82 8.32 -2.95
C PHE A 168 -14.16 7.01 -2.49
N ILE A 169 -12.85 6.82 -2.72
CA ILE A 169 -12.14 5.61 -2.27
C ILE A 169 -12.04 5.51 -0.73
N GLY A 170 -12.19 6.64 -0.03
CA GLY A 170 -12.38 6.70 1.42
C GLY A 170 -11.21 6.26 2.30
N PHE A 171 -10.14 5.68 1.72
CA PHE A 171 -8.97 5.12 2.42
C PHE A 171 -9.38 4.25 3.61
N GLN A 172 -10.40 3.43 3.40
CA GLN A 172 -10.94 2.56 4.44
C GLN A 172 -9.96 1.42 4.73
N VAL A 173 -9.87 1.01 6.00
CA VAL A 173 -9.02 -0.10 6.43
C VAL A 173 -9.93 -1.20 6.93
N SER A 174 -9.82 -2.42 6.38
CA SER A 174 -10.58 -3.56 6.88
C SER A 174 -9.91 -4.16 8.10
N LYS A 175 -10.30 -3.68 9.29
CA LYS A 175 -9.80 -4.22 10.55
C LYS A 175 -10.17 -5.69 10.78
N PRO A 176 -11.42 -6.12 10.56
CA PRO A 176 -11.78 -7.52 10.78
C PRO A 176 -10.92 -8.47 9.92
N LEU A 177 -10.58 -8.06 8.69
CA LEU A 177 -9.67 -8.83 7.86
C LEU A 177 -8.25 -8.85 8.43
N LEU A 178 -7.70 -7.69 8.81
CA LEU A 178 -6.37 -7.62 9.43
C LEU A 178 -6.27 -8.46 10.71
N GLU A 179 -7.29 -8.43 11.57
CA GLU A 179 -7.35 -9.21 12.81
C GLU A 179 -7.35 -10.73 12.54
N ARG A 180 -7.93 -11.19 11.42
CA ARG A 180 -7.89 -12.61 11.01
C ARG A 180 -6.54 -13.00 10.40
N VAL A 181 -5.95 -12.11 9.59
CA VAL A 181 -4.72 -12.39 8.85
C VAL A 181 -3.48 -12.33 9.74
N PHE A 182 -3.40 -11.35 10.65
CA PHE A 182 -2.20 -11.08 11.43
C PHE A 182 -1.71 -12.29 12.25
N PRO A 183 -2.59 -13.03 12.95
CA PRO A 183 -2.19 -14.26 13.65
C PRO A 183 -1.67 -15.36 12.73
N VAL A 184 -2.22 -15.50 11.52
CA VAL A 184 -1.81 -16.54 10.56
C VAL A 184 -0.40 -16.26 10.04
N VAL A 185 -0.14 -15.00 9.69
CA VAL A 185 1.11 -14.57 9.06
C VAL A 185 2.22 -14.37 10.08
N TYR A 186 1.92 -13.81 11.25
CA TYR A 186 2.92 -13.39 12.24
C TYR A 186 2.83 -14.09 13.59
N GLY A 187 1.85 -14.98 13.80
CA GLY A 187 1.76 -15.75 15.04
C GLY A 187 1.47 -14.89 16.27
N MET A 188 0.79 -13.76 16.08
CA MET A 188 0.41 -12.82 17.14
C MET A 188 -0.81 -11.99 16.74
N GLU A 189 -1.45 -11.34 17.70
CA GLU A 189 -2.66 -10.57 17.45
C GLU A 189 -2.34 -9.17 16.93
N LEU A 190 -3.22 -8.56 16.13
CA LEU A 190 -3.01 -7.21 15.58
C LEU A 190 -2.74 -6.18 16.68
N LYS A 191 -3.50 -6.24 17.78
CA LYS A 191 -3.36 -5.38 18.96
C LYS A 191 -1.98 -5.46 19.64
N ASP A 192 -1.21 -6.54 19.41
CA ASP A 192 0.14 -6.68 19.96
C ASP A 192 1.08 -5.65 19.35
N VAL A 193 0.86 -5.27 18.08
CA VAL A 193 1.62 -4.24 17.32
C VAL A 193 0.80 -3.00 16.95
N LEU A 194 -0.51 -2.97 17.20
CA LEU A 194 -1.36 -1.79 16.99
C LEU A 194 -2.31 -1.61 18.18
N THR A 195 -1.83 -1.08 19.31
CA THR A 195 -2.66 -0.96 20.54
C THR A 195 -3.85 -0.02 20.45
N HIS A 196 -3.83 0.97 19.54
CA HIS A 196 -4.91 1.94 19.37
C HIS A 196 -5.37 1.97 17.92
N GLU A 197 -5.94 0.87 17.45
CA GLU A 197 -6.28 0.66 16.04
C GLU A 197 -7.22 1.73 15.48
N ASP A 198 -8.25 2.15 16.21
CA ASP A 198 -9.19 3.21 15.76
C ASP A 198 -8.50 4.55 15.61
N MET A 199 -7.69 4.91 16.59
CA MET A 199 -6.87 6.12 16.51
C MET A 199 -5.86 6.02 15.36
N ALA A 200 -5.40 4.80 15.05
CA ALA A 200 -4.47 4.56 13.96
C ALA A 200 -5.04 4.73 12.58
N VAL A 201 -6.14 4.05 12.33
CA VAL A 201 -6.88 4.19 11.08
C VAL A 201 -7.42 5.63 10.95
N GLY A 202 -7.91 6.22 12.03
CA GLY A 202 -8.42 7.59 12.05
C GLY A 202 -7.36 8.65 11.71
N SER A 203 -6.18 8.58 12.35
CA SER A 203 -5.09 9.53 12.11
C SER A 203 -4.51 9.40 10.70
N TYR A 204 -4.35 8.17 10.22
CA TYR A 204 -3.96 7.87 8.84
C TYR A 204 -4.96 8.51 7.86
N ARG A 205 -6.25 8.21 8.01
CA ARG A 205 -7.30 8.75 7.13
C ARG A 205 -7.32 10.27 7.12
N PHE A 206 -7.12 10.92 8.27
CA PHE A 206 -7.03 12.39 8.34
C PHE A 206 -5.82 12.93 7.58
N ALA A 207 -4.65 12.34 7.77
CA ALA A 207 -3.44 12.75 7.07
C ALA A 207 -3.66 12.65 5.56
N VAL A 208 -4.07 11.47 5.07
CA VAL A 208 -4.21 11.16 3.64
C VAL A 208 -5.29 12.00 2.96
N SER A 209 -6.48 12.11 3.56
CA SER A 209 -7.60 12.82 2.92
C SER A 209 -7.47 14.34 2.97
N ARG A 210 -6.76 14.89 3.99
CA ARG A 210 -6.88 16.32 4.31
C ARG A 210 -5.55 17.04 4.50
N LEU A 211 -4.58 16.49 5.20
CA LEU A 211 -3.33 17.21 5.45
C LEU A 211 -2.44 17.25 4.20
N ILE A 212 -2.23 16.09 3.58
CA ILE A 212 -1.34 15.93 2.41
C ILE A 212 -1.76 16.82 1.25
N PRO A 213 -3.03 16.79 0.79
CA PRO A 213 -3.44 17.59 -0.36
C PRO A 213 -3.31 19.11 -0.12
N GLN A 214 -3.29 19.55 1.15
CA GLN A 214 -3.08 20.96 1.49
C GLN A 214 -1.61 21.34 1.49
N MET A 215 -0.74 20.48 2.03
CA MET A 215 0.71 20.70 1.96
C MET A 215 1.17 20.77 0.51
N THR A 216 0.68 19.88 -0.36
CA THR A 216 1.08 19.92 -1.77
C THR A 216 0.60 21.18 -2.47
N ARG A 217 -0.62 21.66 -2.18
CA ARG A 217 -1.10 22.96 -2.72
C ARG A 217 -0.19 24.13 -2.34
N VAL A 218 0.28 24.15 -1.10
CA VAL A 218 1.19 25.18 -0.61
C VAL A 218 2.55 25.08 -1.31
N ALA A 219 3.10 23.86 -1.44
CA ALA A 219 4.35 23.64 -2.18
C ALA A 219 4.26 24.11 -3.64
N LEU A 220 3.11 23.89 -4.30
CA LEU A 220 2.86 24.35 -5.66
C LEU A 220 2.80 25.87 -5.81
N GLN A 221 2.32 26.59 -4.80
CA GLN A 221 2.31 28.06 -4.85
C GLN A 221 3.73 28.63 -4.84
N THR A 222 4.68 27.93 -4.23
CA THR A 222 6.07 28.36 -4.06
C THR A 222 6.98 27.96 -5.22
N HIS A 223 6.75 26.81 -5.89
CA HIS A 223 7.68 26.24 -6.90
C HIS A 223 7.11 26.16 -8.34
N LYS A 224 5.93 26.71 -8.61
CA LYS A 224 5.16 26.47 -9.85
C LYS A 224 5.93 26.61 -11.17
N LYS A 225 6.78 27.64 -11.33
CA LYS A 225 7.43 27.93 -12.62
C LYS A 225 8.50 26.90 -12.99
N GLU A 226 9.22 26.37 -12.00
CA GLU A 226 10.30 25.39 -12.22
C GLU A 226 9.74 23.98 -12.50
N LEU A 227 8.60 23.65 -11.87
CA LEU A 227 7.99 22.32 -11.95
C LEU A 227 7.27 22.01 -13.27
N MET A 228 7.01 23.01 -14.12
CA MET A 228 6.23 22.85 -15.35
C MET A 228 7.06 22.47 -16.59
N SER A 229 8.39 22.47 -16.49
CA SER A 229 9.24 22.08 -17.62
C SER A 229 9.32 20.56 -17.78
N GLU A 230 9.15 20.03 -19.00
CA GLU A 230 9.15 18.60 -19.27
C GLU A 230 9.82 18.24 -20.60
N ARG A 231 10.48 17.06 -20.65
CA ARG A 231 11.07 16.50 -21.87
C ARG A 231 10.22 15.36 -22.44
N PRO A 232 9.95 15.31 -23.76
CA PRO A 232 9.19 14.23 -24.37
C PRO A 232 10.06 12.96 -24.53
N ASN A 233 9.60 11.82 -24.00
CA ASN A 233 10.21 10.51 -24.25
C ASN A 233 9.14 9.38 -24.28
N PHE A 234 9.52 8.16 -24.65
CA PHE A 234 8.58 7.03 -24.78
C PHE A 234 7.95 6.60 -23.45
N ALA A 235 8.74 6.49 -22.38
CA ALA A 235 8.22 6.13 -21.05
C ALA A 235 7.15 7.13 -20.57
N ARG A 236 7.38 8.42 -20.81
CA ARG A 236 6.41 9.49 -20.58
C ARG A 236 5.18 9.34 -21.45
N LYS A 237 5.29 9.03 -22.74
CA LYS A 237 4.13 8.79 -23.61
C LYS A 237 3.26 7.63 -23.07
N LYS A 238 3.89 6.52 -22.65
CA LYS A 238 3.19 5.37 -22.05
C LYS A 238 2.48 5.75 -20.75
N PHE A 239 3.16 6.48 -19.87
CA PHE A 239 2.61 6.97 -18.61
C PHE A 239 1.43 7.93 -18.81
N LEU A 240 1.58 8.93 -19.70
CA LEU A 240 0.49 9.85 -20.03
C LEU A 240 -0.68 9.17 -20.74
N TYR A 241 -0.44 8.14 -21.56
CA TYR A 241 -1.50 7.33 -22.15
C TYR A 241 -2.32 6.60 -21.07
N ARG A 242 -1.65 6.03 -20.06
CA ARG A 242 -2.29 5.38 -18.91
C ARG A 242 -3.08 6.36 -18.05
N LEU A 243 -2.62 7.61 -17.96
CA LEU A 243 -3.35 8.71 -17.33
C LEU A 243 -4.45 9.32 -18.23
N SER A 244 -4.49 9.01 -19.52
CA SER A 244 -5.30 9.77 -20.47
C SER A 244 -6.80 9.66 -20.14
N ARG A 245 -7.35 10.84 -19.86
CA ARG A 245 -8.64 11.17 -19.22
C ARG A 245 -9.92 10.62 -19.86
N SER A 246 -9.84 9.88 -20.97
CA SER A 246 -11.02 9.54 -21.79
C SER A 246 -12.01 8.57 -21.13
N GLY A 247 -11.55 7.71 -20.21
CA GLY A 247 -12.42 6.90 -19.35
C GLY A 247 -12.87 7.63 -18.08
N TYR A 248 -11.93 8.33 -17.43
CA TYR A 248 -12.13 8.94 -16.11
C TYR A 248 -13.14 10.10 -16.10
N GLU A 249 -13.04 11.06 -17.03
CA GLU A 249 -13.99 12.20 -17.08
C GLU A 249 -15.39 11.78 -17.51
N LYS A 250 -15.48 10.67 -18.25
CA LYS A 250 -16.73 10.09 -18.74
C LYS A 250 -17.50 9.41 -17.59
N GLU A 251 -16.79 8.92 -16.58
CA GLU A 251 -17.35 8.11 -15.49
C GLU A 251 -17.49 8.91 -14.18
N TRP A 252 -16.66 9.94 -13.94
CA TRP A 252 -16.58 10.63 -12.63
C TRP A 252 -16.65 12.17 -12.67
N GLY A 253 -16.88 12.80 -13.84
CA GLY A 253 -17.12 14.25 -13.94
C GLY A 253 -15.86 15.15 -13.88
N LYS A 254 -16.07 16.48 -13.92
CA LYS A 254 -15.00 17.51 -14.05
C LYS A 254 -14.85 18.44 -12.85
N ASP A 255 -15.61 18.22 -11.77
CA ASP A 255 -15.84 19.27 -10.79
C ASP A 255 -14.74 19.35 -9.72
N TYR A 256 -13.91 20.39 -9.81
CA TYR A 256 -12.99 20.80 -8.77
C TYR A 256 -13.70 21.73 -7.79
N VAL A 257 -13.86 21.31 -6.52
CA VAL A 257 -14.48 22.16 -5.48
C VAL A 257 -13.45 23.17 -4.96
N LYS A 258 -13.80 24.47 -4.99
CA LYS A 258 -12.95 25.55 -4.47
C LYS A 258 -12.65 25.35 -2.98
N PRO A 259 -11.42 25.63 -2.50
CA PRO A 259 -11.07 25.49 -1.10
C PRO A 259 -11.93 26.38 -0.18
N GLY A 260 -12.52 25.77 0.86
CA GLY A 260 -13.28 26.44 1.92
C GLY A 260 -12.40 27.23 2.89
N VAL A 261 -13.03 27.90 3.87
CA VAL A 261 -12.35 28.83 4.79
C VAL A 261 -11.28 28.14 5.64
N GLY A 262 -11.57 26.97 6.22
CA GLY A 262 -10.60 26.21 7.02
C GLY A 262 -9.37 25.73 6.23
N THR A 263 -9.52 25.51 4.92
CA THR A 263 -8.38 25.21 4.04
C THR A 263 -7.44 26.41 3.90
N ARG A 264 -7.98 27.63 3.79
CA ARG A 264 -7.15 28.84 3.65
C ARG A 264 -6.34 29.10 4.91
N VAL A 265 -6.95 28.92 6.08
CA VAL A 265 -6.27 29.04 7.38
C VAL A 265 -5.14 28.01 7.50
N MET A 266 -5.40 26.74 7.15
CA MET A 266 -4.38 25.68 7.15
C MET A 266 -3.23 25.99 6.19
N SER A 267 -3.53 26.44 4.97
CA SER A 267 -2.49 26.82 3.99
C SER A 267 -1.61 27.97 4.49
N THR A 268 -2.20 28.96 5.17
CA THR A 268 -1.42 30.05 5.78
C THR A 268 -0.52 29.55 6.90
N LEU A 269 -1.01 28.67 7.79
CA LEU A 269 -0.18 28.08 8.85
C LEU A 269 1.00 27.27 8.28
N LEU A 270 0.75 26.47 7.24
CA LEU A 270 1.77 25.65 6.57
C LEU A 270 2.87 26.50 5.87
N LEU A 271 2.55 27.72 5.42
CA LEU A 271 3.52 28.64 4.81
C LEU A 271 4.55 29.18 5.81
N TYR A 272 4.14 29.40 7.05
CA TYR A 272 5.01 29.93 8.12
C TYR A 272 5.71 28.84 8.92
N MET A 273 5.50 27.59 8.53
CA MET A 273 5.94 26.44 9.27
C MET A 273 7.45 26.23 9.09
N PRO A 274 8.23 26.19 10.18
CA PRO A 274 9.69 26.13 10.07
C PRO A 274 10.11 24.77 9.51
N LYS A 275 11.03 24.76 8.53
CA LYS A 275 11.51 23.55 7.83
C LYS A 275 12.48 22.70 8.68
N ILE A 276 12.19 22.59 9.97
CA ILE A 276 12.91 21.84 10.99
C ILE A 276 11.95 20.82 11.61
N GLY A 277 12.48 19.82 12.31
CA GLY A 277 11.69 18.71 12.87
C GLY A 277 10.74 18.04 11.84
N PRO A 278 9.42 17.96 12.09
CA PRO A 278 8.44 17.20 11.30
C PRO A 278 8.18 17.76 9.89
N PHE A 279 8.65 18.97 9.59
CA PHE A 279 8.44 19.63 8.30
C PHE A 279 9.70 19.69 7.44
N LYS A 280 10.73 18.92 7.79
CA LYS A 280 11.97 18.81 7.01
C LYS A 280 11.73 18.34 5.57
N GLY A 281 10.69 17.53 5.32
CA GLY A 281 10.29 17.11 3.97
C GLY A 281 9.91 18.28 3.05
N LEU A 282 9.43 19.41 3.60
CA LEU A 282 9.14 20.64 2.85
C LEU A 282 10.40 21.38 2.36
N ALA A 283 11.59 20.92 2.77
CA ALA A 283 12.88 21.30 2.20
C ALA A 283 13.37 20.27 1.16
N PHE A 284 12.44 19.72 0.37
CA PHE A 284 12.75 18.81 -0.73
C PHE A 284 13.51 19.51 -1.85
N ASN A 285 14.25 18.72 -2.62
CA ASN A 285 14.84 19.16 -3.88
C ASN A 285 13.84 18.91 -5.01
N ASN A 286 13.73 19.84 -5.96
CA ASN A 286 12.95 19.56 -7.17
C ASN A 286 13.58 18.38 -7.93
N PRO A 287 12.77 17.36 -8.32
CA PRO A 287 13.24 16.28 -9.18
C PRO A 287 13.91 16.79 -10.45
N THR A 288 15.04 16.18 -10.77
CA THR A 288 15.76 16.42 -12.03
C THR A 288 15.08 15.66 -13.19
N PRO A 289 15.32 16.03 -14.47
CA PRO A 289 14.80 15.25 -15.58
C PRO A 289 15.21 13.76 -15.56
N LYS A 290 16.37 13.46 -14.97
CA LYS A 290 16.85 12.09 -14.81
C LYS A 290 16.08 11.35 -13.72
N THR A 291 15.83 11.99 -12.57
CA THR A 291 15.10 11.37 -11.46
C THR A 291 13.60 11.26 -11.78
N GLU A 292 13.02 12.21 -12.52
CA GLU A 292 11.65 12.06 -13.05
C GLU A 292 11.53 10.90 -14.05
N ASP A 293 12.53 10.65 -14.90
CA ASP A 293 12.50 9.49 -15.80
C ASP A 293 12.57 8.15 -15.03
N LEU A 294 13.32 8.08 -13.93
CA LEU A 294 13.31 6.94 -13.01
C LEU A 294 11.92 6.71 -12.42
N TYR A 295 11.29 7.78 -11.89
CA TYR A 295 9.94 7.74 -11.35
C TYR A 295 8.90 7.27 -12.40
N ILE A 296 8.92 7.85 -13.61
CA ILE A 296 7.98 7.48 -14.67
C ILE A 296 8.17 6.02 -15.08
N LYS A 297 9.41 5.53 -15.10
CA LYS A 297 9.71 4.13 -15.39
C LYS A 297 9.22 3.20 -14.28
N SER A 298 9.43 3.55 -13.01
CA SER A 298 8.94 2.72 -11.89
C SER A 298 7.42 2.62 -11.91
N ILE A 299 6.69 3.73 -12.06
CA ILE A 299 5.22 3.71 -12.21
C ILE A 299 4.80 2.85 -13.40
N ASN A 300 5.55 2.92 -14.51
CA ASN A 300 5.23 2.08 -15.65
C ASN A 300 5.38 0.58 -15.35
N THR A 301 6.48 0.20 -14.69
CA THR A 301 6.75 -1.16 -14.24
C THR A 301 5.68 -1.63 -13.25
N THR A 302 5.35 -0.83 -12.25
CA THR A 302 4.31 -1.11 -11.25
C THR A 302 2.99 -1.46 -11.91
N VAL A 303 2.52 -0.65 -12.87
CA VAL A 303 1.24 -0.91 -13.54
C VAL A 303 1.29 -2.17 -14.42
N ASP A 304 2.42 -2.47 -15.05
CA ASP A 304 2.57 -3.72 -15.82
C ASP A 304 2.55 -4.95 -14.91
N GLN A 305 3.34 -4.93 -13.83
CA GLN A 305 3.40 -6.01 -12.84
C GLN A 305 2.06 -6.20 -12.13
N TYR A 306 1.41 -5.12 -11.70
CA TYR A 306 0.13 -5.20 -11.01
C TYR A 306 -0.96 -5.80 -11.90
N ARG A 307 -0.95 -5.48 -13.21
CA ARG A 307 -1.86 -6.13 -14.18
C ARG A 307 -1.60 -7.63 -14.29
N THR A 308 -0.35 -8.05 -14.29
CA THR A 308 0.02 -9.47 -14.27
C THR A 308 -0.49 -10.14 -13.00
N PHE A 309 -0.22 -9.56 -11.82
CA PHE A 309 -0.70 -10.11 -10.56
C PHE A 309 -2.24 -10.15 -10.50
N LEU A 310 -2.96 -9.15 -11.01
CA LEU A 310 -4.42 -9.20 -11.11
C LEU A 310 -4.91 -10.34 -12.03
N GLN A 311 -4.18 -10.69 -13.09
CA GLN A 311 -4.51 -11.86 -13.92
C GLN A 311 -4.24 -13.18 -13.17
N GLU A 312 -3.17 -13.24 -12.40
CA GLU A 312 -2.83 -14.40 -11.57
C GLU A 312 -3.84 -14.61 -10.43
N VAL A 313 -4.26 -13.52 -9.77
CA VAL A 313 -5.37 -13.54 -8.79
C VAL A 313 -6.64 -14.09 -9.43
N ARG A 314 -7.01 -13.60 -10.63
CA ARG A 314 -8.21 -14.08 -11.35
C ARG A 314 -8.14 -15.54 -11.76
N SER A 315 -6.94 -16.10 -11.88
CA SER A 315 -6.73 -17.49 -12.28
C SER A 315 -6.33 -18.41 -11.13
N ASP A 316 -6.39 -17.90 -9.89
CA ASP A 316 -6.00 -18.60 -8.66
C ASP A 316 -4.56 -19.16 -8.71
N LYS A 317 -3.65 -18.35 -9.27
CA LYS A 317 -2.24 -18.69 -9.50
C LYS A 317 -1.27 -17.67 -8.91
N LEU A 318 -1.77 -16.71 -8.14
CA LEU A 318 -0.94 -15.67 -7.56
C LEU A 318 0.09 -16.30 -6.61
N VAL A 319 1.37 -16.07 -6.90
CA VAL A 319 2.48 -16.43 -6.01
C VAL A 319 3.31 -15.18 -5.81
N LEU A 320 3.23 -14.61 -4.60
CA LEU A 320 3.99 -13.42 -4.24
C LEU A 320 5.27 -13.83 -3.49
N PRO A 321 6.45 -13.42 -3.95
CA PRO A 321 7.65 -13.61 -3.16
C PRO A 321 7.61 -12.73 -1.91
N ASN A 322 8.25 -13.17 -0.84
CA ASN A 322 8.50 -12.30 0.31
C ASN A 322 9.68 -11.39 -0.02
N ALA A 323 9.38 -10.11 -0.27
CA ALA A 323 10.34 -9.10 -0.66
C ALA A 323 10.52 -8.03 0.42
N ASP A 324 11.73 -7.50 0.52
CA ASP A 324 11.98 -6.24 1.21
C ASP A 324 11.41 -5.10 0.36
N LEU A 325 10.47 -4.35 0.91
CA LEU A 325 9.75 -3.33 0.16
C LEU A 325 10.57 -2.06 -0.12
N ASP A 326 11.74 -1.85 0.51
CA ASP A 326 12.67 -0.77 0.15
C ASP A 326 13.60 -1.19 -1.01
N SER A 327 14.12 -2.42 -0.97
CA SER A 327 15.10 -2.89 -1.95
C SER A 327 14.47 -3.58 -3.17
N GLY A 328 13.23 -4.04 -3.04
CA GLY A 328 12.54 -4.93 -3.99
C GLY A 328 13.18 -6.31 -4.13
N GLN A 329 14.15 -6.66 -3.27
CA GLN A 329 14.83 -7.96 -3.28
C GLN A 329 14.13 -8.96 -2.36
N ALA A 330 14.46 -10.24 -2.51
CA ALA A 330 13.98 -11.25 -1.58
C ALA A 330 14.43 -10.94 -0.14
N ALA A 331 13.51 -11.00 0.82
CA ALA A 331 13.79 -10.78 2.23
C ALA A 331 14.73 -11.89 2.74
N LYS A 332 15.97 -11.52 3.07
CA LYS A 332 17.02 -12.44 3.55
C LYS A 332 17.85 -11.75 4.63
N ALA A 333 18.37 -12.54 5.56
CA ALA A 333 19.26 -12.02 6.60
C ALA A 333 20.46 -11.30 5.96
N THR A 334 20.86 -10.18 6.53
CA THR A 334 21.92 -9.25 6.07
C THR A 334 21.63 -8.49 4.76
N GLU A 335 20.53 -8.78 4.07
CA GLU A 335 20.13 -8.03 2.87
C GLU A 335 19.77 -6.60 3.24
N TYR A 336 19.02 -6.43 4.33
CA TYR A 336 18.60 -5.12 4.83
C TYR A 336 18.48 -5.08 6.34
N SER A 337 19.03 -4.03 6.96
CA SER A 337 19.11 -3.92 8.43
C SER A 337 17.75 -3.87 9.10
N LEU A 338 16.74 -3.20 8.50
CA LEU A 338 15.40 -3.16 9.07
C LEU A 338 14.68 -4.51 8.95
N SER A 339 15.02 -5.32 7.94
CA SER A 339 14.54 -6.70 7.85
C SER A 339 15.13 -7.55 8.98
N ASP A 340 16.43 -7.49 9.22
CA ASP A 340 17.08 -8.20 10.33
C ASP A 340 16.45 -7.82 11.69
N ASP A 341 16.26 -6.51 11.93
CA ASP A 341 15.62 -6.00 13.14
C ASP A 341 14.16 -6.46 13.27
N ALA A 342 13.41 -6.47 12.17
CA ALA A 342 12.00 -6.88 12.16
C ALA A 342 11.83 -8.37 12.45
N TYR A 343 12.67 -9.23 11.87
CA TYR A 343 12.69 -10.67 12.17
C TYR A 343 13.10 -10.94 13.63
N ALA A 344 14.08 -10.22 14.17
CA ALA A 344 14.50 -10.38 15.56
C ALA A 344 13.35 -10.02 16.52
N LYS A 345 12.65 -8.91 16.25
CA LYS A 345 11.47 -8.51 17.04
C LYS A 345 10.31 -9.48 16.91
N LEU A 346 10.05 -9.98 15.69
CA LEU A 346 9.02 -10.98 15.46
C LEU A 346 9.30 -12.24 16.28
N LEU A 347 10.54 -12.76 16.23
CA LEU A 347 10.95 -13.92 17.00
C LEU A 347 10.74 -13.71 18.51
N ALA A 348 11.18 -12.56 19.04
CA ALA A 348 10.97 -12.22 20.45
C ALA A 348 9.48 -12.11 20.80
N GLN A 349 8.64 -11.57 19.91
CA GLN A 349 7.20 -11.47 20.11
C GLN A 349 6.53 -12.85 20.17
N VAL A 350 6.81 -13.73 19.20
CA VAL A 350 6.24 -15.09 19.21
C VAL A 350 6.79 -15.93 20.35
N ALA A 351 8.07 -15.76 20.74
CA ALA A 351 8.67 -16.46 21.88
C ALA A 351 8.02 -16.05 23.20
N ARG A 352 7.70 -14.77 23.42
CA ARG A 352 6.95 -14.30 24.61
C ARG A 352 5.58 -14.94 24.73
N ARG A 353 4.93 -15.21 23.60
CA ARG A 353 3.66 -15.96 23.54
C ARG A 353 3.85 -17.48 23.58
N LYS A 354 5.07 -17.95 23.87
CA LYS A 354 5.46 -19.36 23.86
C LYS A 354 5.10 -20.04 22.54
N PHE A 355 5.10 -19.29 21.43
CA PHE A 355 4.78 -19.76 20.09
C PHE A 355 3.35 -20.31 19.93
N ASP A 356 2.41 -19.93 20.80
CA ASP A 356 1.02 -20.43 20.84
C ASP A 356 0.29 -20.37 19.49
N LEU A 357 0.50 -19.30 18.72
CA LEU A 357 -0.10 -19.06 17.40
C LEU A 357 0.89 -19.25 16.23
N THR A 358 2.10 -19.75 16.49
CA THR A 358 3.11 -19.92 15.44
C THR A 358 2.74 -21.06 14.50
N THR A 359 2.34 -20.72 13.27
CA THR A 359 2.03 -21.68 12.21
C THR A 359 3.29 -22.41 11.71
N PRO A 360 3.16 -23.61 11.12
CA PRO A 360 4.29 -24.31 10.50
C PRO A 360 5.03 -23.46 9.47
N ASP A 361 4.29 -22.70 8.65
CA ASP A 361 4.87 -21.83 7.61
C ASP A 361 5.64 -20.65 8.20
N LEU A 362 5.11 -20.02 9.25
CA LEU A 362 5.82 -18.96 9.97
C LEU A 362 7.12 -19.49 10.58
N ARG A 363 7.06 -20.65 11.24
CA ARG A 363 8.25 -21.30 11.78
C ARG A 363 9.27 -21.57 10.68
N ALA A 364 8.86 -22.20 9.58
CA ALA A 364 9.74 -22.52 8.46
C ALA A 364 10.40 -21.26 7.88
N ASN A 365 9.63 -20.16 7.76
CA ASN A 365 10.14 -18.88 7.29
C ASN A 365 11.19 -18.27 8.24
N ILE A 366 10.94 -18.21 9.56
CA ILE A 366 11.91 -17.72 10.54
C ILE A 366 13.18 -18.59 10.52
N MET A 367 13.01 -19.91 10.47
CA MET A 367 14.12 -20.86 10.41
C MET A 367 14.97 -20.71 9.15
N ALA A 368 14.33 -20.44 8.00
CA ALA A 368 15.01 -20.17 6.75
C ALA A 368 15.74 -18.81 6.77
N PHE A 369 15.16 -17.78 7.38
CA PHE A 369 15.81 -16.46 7.52
C PHE A 369 17.11 -16.57 8.33
N TYR A 370 17.11 -17.39 9.39
CA TYR A 370 18.26 -17.62 10.26
C TYR A 370 19.03 -18.92 9.94
N SER A 371 18.99 -19.40 8.68
CA SER A 371 19.62 -20.67 8.30
C SER A 371 21.14 -20.65 8.38
N ASP A 372 21.75 -19.48 8.15
CA ASP A 372 23.19 -19.25 8.28
C ASP A 372 23.44 -18.21 9.38
N LEU A 373 23.85 -18.68 10.57
CA LEU A 373 24.17 -17.81 11.70
C LEU A 373 25.60 -17.28 11.66
N SER A 374 26.41 -17.59 10.62
CA SER A 374 27.79 -17.12 10.50
C SER A 374 27.89 -15.71 9.91
N ILE A 375 26.93 -15.32 9.07
CA ILE A 375 26.86 -14.01 8.40
C ILE A 375 26.63 -12.85 9.38
N PRO A 376 26.97 -11.60 9.04
CA PRO A 376 26.92 -10.45 9.95
C PRO A 376 25.50 -9.87 10.11
N ILE A 377 24.55 -10.67 10.61
CA ILE A 377 23.17 -10.25 10.91
C ILE A 377 23.18 -9.04 11.85
N GLU A 378 22.35 -8.03 11.59
CA GLU A 378 22.36 -6.73 12.28
C GLU A 378 22.37 -6.87 13.82
N THR A 379 21.57 -7.79 14.36
CA THR A 379 21.45 -8.06 15.81
C THR A 379 22.79 -8.47 16.46
N LYS A 380 23.75 -9.02 15.70
CA LYS A 380 25.09 -9.38 16.22
C LYS A 380 25.88 -8.18 16.74
N LYS A 381 25.54 -6.96 16.31
CA LYS A 381 26.15 -5.73 16.83
C LYS A 381 25.87 -5.53 18.32
N ASN A 382 24.82 -6.17 18.85
CA ASN A 382 24.49 -6.18 20.27
C ASN A 382 24.59 -7.62 20.83
N PRO A 383 25.67 -7.96 21.57
CA PRO A 383 25.88 -9.32 22.07
C PRO A 383 24.74 -9.85 22.95
N GLY A 384 24.08 -8.99 23.74
CA GLY A 384 22.97 -9.41 24.61
C GLY A 384 21.70 -9.76 23.83
N GLU A 385 21.35 -8.92 22.85
CA GLU A 385 20.24 -9.20 21.94
C GLU A 385 20.52 -10.43 21.07
N TRP A 386 21.77 -10.61 20.62
CA TRP A 386 22.18 -11.80 19.87
C TRP A 386 22.05 -13.10 20.67
N GLN A 387 22.50 -13.10 21.93
CA GLN A 387 22.32 -14.27 22.82
C GLN A 387 20.84 -14.57 23.04
N THR A 388 20.02 -13.55 23.23
CA THR A 388 18.56 -13.71 23.40
C THR A 388 17.94 -14.32 22.14
N LEU A 389 18.27 -13.80 20.96
CA LEU A 389 17.81 -14.31 19.68
C LEU A 389 18.19 -15.79 19.49
N LEU A 390 19.41 -16.18 19.84
CA LEU A 390 19.85 -17.58 19.75
C LEU A 390 19.05 -18.51 20.68
N LEU A 391 18.74 -18.06 21.90
CA LEU A 391 17.90 -18.82 22.83
C LEU A 391 16.47 -18.98 22.30
N GLU A 392 15.88 -17.92 21.76
CA GLU A 392 14.53 -17.96 21.18
C GLU A 392 14.47 -18.84 19.93
N LEU A 393 15.52 -18.83 19.09
CA LEU A 393 15.64 -19.75 17.96
C LEU A 393 15.72 -21.21 18.42
N ASP A 394 16.46 -21.50 19.49
CA ASP A 394 16.56 -22.86 20.04
C ASP A 394 15.23 -23.36 20.61
N GLN A 395 14.47 -22.48 21.27
CA GLN A 395 13.12 -22.77 21.74
C GLN A 395 12.17 -23.06 20.56
N LEU A 396 12.23 -22.27 19.47
CA LEU A 396 11.44 -22.48 18.27
C LEU A 396 11.78 -23.81 17.57
N LYS A 397 13.06 -24.20 17.56
CA LYS A 397 13.52 -25.51 17.06
C LYS A 397 12.94 -26.66 17.88
N SER A 398 13.07 -26.58 19.20
CA SER A 398 12.70 -27.65 20.14
C SER A 398 11.21 -28.00 20.14
N ARG A 399 10.33 -27.09 19.74
CA ARG A 399 8.88 -27.37 19.60
C ARG A 399 8.54 -28.39 18.52
N GLU A 400 9.34 -28.50 17.47
CA GLU A 400 9.11 -29.51 16.43
C GLU A 400 9.30 -30.92 16.99
N ALA A 401 10.34 -31.13 17.80
CA ALA A 401 10.62 -32.43 18.41
C ALA A 401 9.47 -32.93 19.31
N VAL A 402 8.78 -32.01 20.00
CA VAL A 402 7.63 -32.35 20.86
C VAL A 402 6.39 -32.68 20.02
N ASN A 403 6.12 -31.91 18.96
CA ASN A 403 4.96 -32.14 18.09
C ASN A 403 5.14 -33.36 17.16
N SER A 404 6.37 -33.71 16.78
CA SER A 404 6.68 -34.92 16.01
C SER A 404 6.70 -36.18 16.87
N ALA A 405 6.98 -36.07 18.18
CA ALA A 405 6.92 -37.19 19.13
C ALA A 405 5.51 -37.46 19.68
N ALA A 406 4.59 -36.49 19.54
CA ALA A 406 3.19 -36.60 19.94
C ALA A 406 2.25 -37.02 18.79
N ARG A 407 2.77 -37.21 17.58
CA ARG A 407 2.11 -37.84 16.44
C ARG A 407 2.66 -39.23 16.24
#